data_AF-B8I216-F1
#
_entry.id   AF-B8I216-F1
#
_cell.length_a   1.000
_cell.length_b   1.000
_cell.length_c   1.000
_cell.angle_alpha   90.00
_cell.angle_beta   90.00
_cell.angle_gamma   90.00
#
_symmetry.space_group_name_H-M   'P 1'
#
loop_
_entity.id
_entity.type
_entity.pdbx_description
1 polymer ?
#
loop_
_entity_poly.entity_id
_entity_poly.type
_entity_poly.pdbx_seq_one_letter_code
_entity_poly.pdbx_strand_id
1 'polypeptide(L)' 'MVKKAQQGDKEAMDKILELFTPDIDYLSRYIMLPREDAIQTLKTELMSIIYFKL' A
#
# COMPACT_ATOMS: atom_id res chain seq x y z
N MET A 1 -9.15 11.49 0.39
CA MET A 1 -8.70 10.09 0.49
C MET A 1 -7.70 9.92 1.62
N VAL A 2 -6.47 10.42 1.51
CA VAL A 2 -5.41 10.25 2.54
C VAL A 2 -5.85 10.65 3.96
N LYS A 3 -6.41 11.86 4.14
CA LYS A 3 -6.89 12.31 5.47
C LYS A 3 -7.96 11.39 6.09
N LYS A 4 -8.80 10.78 5.26
CA LYS A 4 -9.84 9.85 5.72
C LYS A 4 -9.21 8.52 6.13
N ALA A 5 -8.30 7.98 5.30
CA ALA A 5 -7.56 6.76 5.60
C ALA A 5 -6.76 6.88 6.91
N GLN A 6 -6.14 8.04 7.14
CA GLN A 6 -5.46 8.39 8.40
C GLN A 6 -6.38 8.40 9.63
N GLN A 7 -7.68 8.64 9.44
CA GLN A 7 -8.70 8.62 10.50
C GLN A 7 -9.32 7.23 10.68
N GLY A 8 -8.80 6.19 10.01
CA GLY A 8 -9.31 4.83 10.09
C GLY A 8 -10.39 4.49 9.06
N ASP A 9 -10.67 5.37 8.09
CA ASP A 9 -11.59 5.06 6.99
C ASP A 9 -10.97 3.98 6.08
N LYS A 10 -11.49 2.76 6.22
CA LYS A 10 -11.03 1.59 5.46
C LYS A 10 -11.26 1.74 3.96
N GLU A 11 -12.41 2.27 3.54
CA GLU A 11 -12.72 2.44 2.12
C GLU A 11 -11.76 3.44 1.47
N ALA A 12 -11.39 4.49 2.21
CA ALA A 12 -10.39 5.44 1.77
C ALA A 12 -9.01 4.81 1.62
N MET A 13 -8.62 3.88 2.51
CA MET A 13 -7.37 3.14 2.40
C MET A 13 -7.39 2.17 1.21
N ASP A 14 -8.46 1.40 1.05
CA ASP A 14 -8.60 0.42 -0.03
C ASP A 14 -8.50 1.10 -1.40
N LYS A 15 -9.13 2.26 -1.58
CA LYS A 15 -9.03 3.06 -2.81
C LYS A 15 -7.61 3.62 -3.06
N ILE A 16 -6.84 3.91 -2.02
CA ILE A 16 -5.44 4.30 -2.18
C ILE A 16 -4.61 3.09 -2.62
N LEU A 17 -4.79 1.93 -1.99
CA LEU A 17 -4.11 0.70 -2.38
C LEU A 17 -4.44 0.28 -3.82
N GLU A 18 -5.71 0.41 -4.22
CA GLU A 18 -6.16 0.14 -5.58
C GLU A 18 -5.43 1.04 -6.59
N LEU A 19 -5.35 2.35 -6.32
CA LEU A 19 -4.65 3.31 -7.16
C LEU A 19 -3.17 2.93 -7.39
N PHE A 20 -2.48 2.43 -6.36
CA PHE A 20 -1.07 2.03 -6.43
C PHE A 20 -0.86 0.57 -6.86
N THR A 21 -1.92 -0.18 -7.19
CA THR A 21 -1.78 -1.58 -7.61
C THR A 21 -0.79 -1.79 -8.77
N PRO A 22 -0.78 -0.96 -9.83
CA PRO A 22 0.19 -1.12 -10.92
C PRO A 22 1.64 -0.93 -10.45
N ASP A 23 1.89 0.06 -9.60
CA ASP A 23 3.22 0.33 -9.03
C ASP A 23 3.66 -0.79 -8.09
N ILE A 24 2.75 -1.28 -7.24
CA ILE A 24 3.02 -2.40 -6.34
C ILE A 24 3.35 -3.66 -7.15
N ASP A 25 2.61 -3.96 -8.22
CA ASP A 25 2.92 -5.09 -9.09
C ASP A 25 4.29 -4.95 -9.76
N TYR A 26 4.59 -3.76 -10.26
CA TYR A 26 5.88 -3.47 -10.88
C TYR A 26 7.05 -3.60 -9.89
N LEU A 27 6.94 -2.96 -8.72
CA LEU A 27 7.98 -2.95 -7.69
C LEU A 27 8.19 -4.33 -7.06
N SER A 28 7.14 -5.15 -6.96
CA SER A 28 7.24 -6.49 -6.39
C SER A 28 8.26 -7.38 -7.11
N ARG A 29 8.53 -7.11 -8.39
CA ARG A 29 9.48 -7.87 -9.23
C ARG A 29 10.94 -7.68 -8.84
N TYR A 30 11.24 -6.64 -8.05
CA TYR A 30 12.59 -6.28 -7.64
C TYR A 30 12.90 -6.68 -6.19
N ILE A 31 11.93 -7.25 -5.47
CA ILE A 31 12.10 -7.72 -4.10
C ILE A 31 12.46 -9.20 -4.12
N MET A 32 13.49 -9.60 -3.37
CA MET A 32 13.90 -11.01 -3.23
C MET A 32 12.97 -11.78 -2.27
N LEU A 33 11.70 -11.88 -2.63
CA LEU A 33 10.65 -12.65 -1.94
C LEU A 33 9.72 -13.31 -2.97
N PRO A 34 8.91 -14.31 -2.57
CA PRO A 34 7.77 -14.73 -3.39
C PRO A 34 6.90 -13.53 -3.78
N ARG A 35 6.34 -13.53 -4.99
CA ARG A 35 5.60 -12.39 -5.54
C ARG A 35 4.47 -11.92 -4.61
N GLU A 36 3.73 -12.85 -4.02
CA GLU A 36 2.63 -12.54 -3.10
C GLU A 36 3.14 -11.84 -1.84
N ASP A 37 4.24 -12.33 -1.25
CA ASP A 37 4.85 -11.73 -0.07
C ASP A 37 5.43 -10.35 -0.36
N ALA A 38 6.03 -10.16 -1.54
CA ALA A 38 6.51 -8.85 -1.99
C ALA A 38 5.37 -7.84 -2.15
N ILE A 39 4.25 -8.26 -2.75
CA ILE A 39 3.04 -7.43 -2.89
C ILE A 39 2.49 -7.04 -1.51
N GLN A 40 2.38 -8.00 -0.59
CA GLN A 40 1.88 -7.70 0.76
C GLN A 40 2.82 -6.76 1.52
N THR A 41 4.12 -6.98 1.43
CA THR A 41 5.13 -6.10 2.03
C THR A 41 4.94 -4.66 1.56
N LEU A 42 4.84 -4.45 0.23
CA LEU A 42 4.64 -3.12 -0.34
C LEU A 42 3.31 -2.47 0.10
N LYS A 43 2.23 -3.25 0.20
CA LYS A 43 0.94 -2.75 0.72
C LYS A 43 1.07 -2.33 2.18
N THR A 44 1.67 -3.16 3.02
CA THR A 44 1.88 -2.87 4.45
C THR A 44 2.72 -1.61 4.66
N GLU A 45 3.82 -1.47 3.92
CA GLU A 45 4.67 -0.28 3.98
C GLU A 45 3.95 0.98 3.50
N LEU A 46 3.19 0.89 2.40
CA LEU A 46 2.38 2.02 1.92
C LEU A 46 1.32 2.44 2.95
N MET A 47 0.63 1.48 3.57
CA MET A 47 -0.31 1.75 4.66
C MET A 47 0.39 2.44 5.84
N SER A 48 1.56 1.94 6.24
CA SER A 48 2.38 2.51 7.31
C SER A 48 2.72 3.98 7.04
N ILE A 49 3.21 4.29 5.83
CA ILE A 49 3.52 5.67 5.41
C ILE A 49 2.30 6.57 5.49
N ILE A 50 1.13 6.08 5.07
CA ILE A 50 -0.11 6.84 5.13
C ILE A 50 -0.50 7.12 6.58
N TYR A 51 -0.40 6.13 7.47
CA TYR A 51 -0.79 6.27 8.89
C TYR A 51 0.14 7.18 9.67
N PHE A 52 1.46 7.07 9.50
CA PHE A 52 2.42 7.76 10.36
C PHE A 52 2.68 9.22 9.99
N LYS A 53 2.06 9.75 8.92
CA LYS A 53 2.28 11.09 8.37
C LYS A 53 3.78 11.38 8.11
N LEU A 54 4.18 11.36 6.85
CA LEU A 54 5.31 12.17 6.42
C LEU A 54 4.97 13.67 6.55
#